data_AF-A0A1I2HZC5-F1
#
_entry.id   AF-A0A1I2HZC5-F1
#
_cell.length_a   1.000
_cell.length_b   1.000
_cell.length_c   1.000
_cell.angle_alpha   90.00
_cell.angle_beta   90.00
_cell.angle_gamma   90.00
#
_symmetry.space_group_name_H-M   'P 1'
#
loop_
_entity.id
_entity.type
_entity.pdbx_description
1 polymer ?
#
loop_
_entity_poly.entity_id
_entity_poly.type
_entity_poly.pdbx_seq_one_letter_code
_entity_poly.pdbx_strand_id
1 'polypeptide(L)'
;MVFDTNLLIEHIRRQEMLPARAIIPVIVVGELEAFALKADWSYQKVSFMQRLFQRFPVVEVIREITTYYAQVDAYSQGNLQEQPLPPGLSARNMGKNDIWIAATALYLDLELHTTDNDFNHLPALGLQLVKNK
;
A
#
# COMPACT_ATOMS: atom_id res chain seq x y z
N MET A 1 0.74 -10.28 -4.31
CA MET A 1 0.04 -9.57 -3.21
C MET A 1 0.90 -8.40 -2.77
N VAL A 2 0.27 -7.24 -2.66
CA VAL A 2 0.85 -6.02 -2.09
C VAL A 2 0.34 -5.92 -0.66
N PHE A 3 1.20 -5.53 0.26
CA PHE A 3 0.81 -5.22 1.63
C PHE A 3 1.03 -3.73 1.85
N ASP A 4 0.13 -3.11 2.60
CA ASP A 4 0.36 -1.76 3.08
C ASP A 4 1.52 -1.70 4.10
N THR A 5 1.96 -0.49 4.40
CA THR A 5 3.07 -0.25 5.33
C THR A 5 2.75 -0.76 6.73
N ASN A 6 1.50 -0.60 7.19
CA ASN A 6 1.08 -1.03 8.53
C ASN A 6 1.23 -2.54 8.72
N LEU A 7 0.80 -3.35 7.75
CA LEU A 7 0.99 -4.80 7.82
C LEU A 7 2.46 -5.20 7.77
N LEU A 8 3.30 -4.54 6.97
CA LEU A 8 4.74 -4.85 6.97
C LEU A 8 5.40 -4.51 8.31
N ILE A 9 4.99 -3.42 8.96
CA ILE A 9 5.43 -3.08 10.32
C ILE A 9 5.08 -4.21 11.29
N GLU A 10 3.88 -4.78 11.21
CA GLU A 10 3.47 -5.90 12.07
C GLU A 10 4.33 -7.14 11.85
N HIS A 11 4.58 -7.52 10.60
CA HIS A 11 5.46 -8.64 10.26
C HIS A 11 6.88 -8.42 10.81
N ILE A 12 7.43 -7.21 10.69
CA ILE A 12 8.75 -6.87 11.24
C ILE A 12 8.75 -6.93 12.77
N ARG A 13 7.69 -6.46 13.43
CA ARG A 13 7.54 -6.53 14.90
C ARG A 13 7.49 -7.96 15.40
N ARG A 14 6.81 -8.85 14.67
CA ARG A 14 6.69 -10.28 14.97
C ARG A 14 7.86 -11.13 14.46
N GLN A 15 8.73 -10.55 13.64
CA GLN A 15 9.81 -11.25 12.93
C GLN A 15 9.29 -12.38 12.04
N GLU A 16 8.14 -12.14 11.41
CA GLU A 16 7.45 -13.07 10.53
C GLU A 16 7.76 -12.74 9.07
N MET A 17 8.07 -13.76 8.28
CA MET A 17 8.29 -13.60 6.84
C MET A 17 6.97 -13.31 6.14
N LEU A 18 7.00 -12.47 5.11
CA LEU A 18 5.85 -12.27 4.23
C LEU A 18 5.53 -13.57 3.46
N PRO A 19 4.28 -13.75 2.98
CA PRO A 19 3.95 -14.87 2.11
C PRO A 19 4.79 -14.86 0.82
N ALA A 20 5.09 -16.04 0.27
CA ALA A 20 6.07 -16.21 -0.81
C ALA A 20 5.79 -15.40 -2.10
N ARG A 21 4.54 -15.00 -2.35
CA ARG A 21 4.11 -14.21 -3.53
C ARG A 21 3.94 -12.72 -3.22
N ALA A 22 4.47 -12.26 -2.09
CA ALA A 22 4.47 -10.85 -1.72
C ALA A 22 5.45 -10.05 -2.58
N ILE A 23 5.07 -8.81 -2.86
CA ILE A 23 5.94 -7.77 -3.41
C ILE A 23 5.90 -6.56 -2.48
N ILE A 24 6.93 -5.72 -2.55
CA ILE A 24 7.06 -4.54 -1.70
C ILE A 24 7.18 -3.31 -2.60
N PRO A 25 6.17 -2.41 -2.67
CA PRO A 25 6.34 -1.14 -3.37
C PRO A 25 7.49 -0.35 -2.75
N VAL A 26 8.30 0.32 -3.57
CA VAL A 26 9.41 1.18 -3.09
C VAL A 26 8.92 2.29 -2.14
N ILE A 27 7.66 2.71 -2.30
CA ILE A 27 6.99 3.64 -1.39
C ILE A 27 6.91 3.07 0.04
N VAL A 28 6.54 1.79 0.18
CA VAL A 28 6.51 1.10 1.48
C VAL A 28 7.92 0.96 2.05
N VAL A 29 8.94 0.70 1.22
CA VAL A 29 10.35 0.70 1.66
C VAL A 29 10.71 2.04 2.30
N GLY A 30 10.43 3.15 1.62
CA GLY A 30 10.71 4.49 2.14
C GLY A 30 9.95 4.81 3.43
N GLU A 31 8.67 4.41 3.54
CA GLU A 31 7.91 4.58 4.77
C GLU A 31 8.46 3.76 5.94
N LEU A 32 8.87 2.51 5.69
CA LEU A 32 9.46 1.63 6.70
C LEU A 32 10.80 2.15 7.19
N GLU A 33 11.68 2.60 6.31
CA GLU A 33 12.96 3.19 6.71
C GLU A 33 12.75 4.48 7.52
N ALA A 34 11.85 5.36 7.07
CA ALA A 34 11.50 6.55 7.83
C ALA A 34 10.89 6.22 9.20
N PHE A 35 10.02 5.21 9.28
CA PHE A 35 9.44 4.75 10.54
C PHE A 35 10.50 4.15 11.47
N ALA A 36 11.40 3.31 10.95
CA ALA A 36 12.48 2.71 11.72
C ALA A 36 13.39 3.76 12.37
N LEU A 37 13.72 4.83 11.64
CA LEU A 37 14.50 5.96 12.16
C LEU A 37 13.75 6.73 13.26
N LYS A 38 12.46 7.01 13.05
CA LYS A 38 11.63 7.75 14.02
C LYS A 38 11.35 6.95 15.29
N ALA A 39 11.20 5.64 15.15
CA ALA A 39 10.82 4.73 16.24
C ALA A 39 12.02 4.10 16.97
N ASP A 40 13.25 4.53 16.65
CA ASP A 40 14.51 4.00 17.22
C ASP A 40 14.55 2.46 17.22
N TRP A 41 14.28 1.86 16.06
CA TRP A 41 14.24 0.40 15.96
C TRP A 41 15.60 -0.22 16.27
N SER A 42 15.57 -1.26 17.11
CA SER A 42 16.75 -2.03 17.44
C SER A 42 17.40 -2.64 16.19
N TYR A 43 18.70 -2.90 16.28
CA TYR A 43 19.48 -3.56 15.22
C TYR A 43 18.79 -4.84 14.70
N GLN A 44 18.15 -5.61 15.58
CA GLN A 44 17.44 -6.83 15.20
C GLN A 44 16.24 -6.57 14.28
N LYS A 45 15.43 -5.53 14.55
CA LYS A 45 14.28 -5.15 13.72
C LYS A 45 14.74 -4.56 12.39
N VAL A 46 15.74 -3.69 12.41
CA VAL A 46 16.33 -3.11 11.18
C VAL A 46 16.93 -4.22 10.31
N SER A 47 17.66 -5.16 10.90
CA SER A 47 18.21 -6.31 10.17
C SER A 47 17.13 -7.20 9.59
N PHE A 48 16.01 -7.41 10.29
CA PHE A 48 14.88 -8.17 9.78
C PHE A 48 14.21 -7.45 8.59
N MET A 49 13.95 -6.16 8.71
CA MET A 49 13.43 -5.31 7.65
C MET A 49 14.30 -5.39 6.38
N GLN A 50 15.61 -5.22 6.51
CA GLN A 50 16.54 -5.31 5.38
C GLN A 50 16.55 -6.71 4.73
N ARG A 51 16.38 -7.77 5.52
CA ARG A 51 16.22 -9.13 4.97
C ARG A 51 14.93 -9.29 4.17
N LEU A 52 13.82 -8.63 4.56
CA LEU A 52 12.61 -8.63 3.75
C LEU A 52 12.86 -7.97 2.39
N PHE A 53 13.53 -6.82 2.37
CA PHE A 53 13.83 -6.10 1.12
C PHE A 53 14.75 -6.89 0.18
N GLN A 54 15.67 -7.69 0.73
CA GLN A 54 16.53 -8.56 -0.08
C GLN A 54 15.80 -9.81 -0.59
N ARG A 55 14.77 -10.26 0.12
CA ARG A 55 14.07 -11.53 -0.17
C ARG A 55 12.90 -11.37 -1.13
N PHE A 56 12.18 -10.26 -1.03
CA PHE A 56 10.96 -10.00 -1.81
C PHE A 56 11.24 -8.96 -2.90
N PRO A 57 10.61 -9.09 -4.08
CA PRO A 57 10.76 -8.09 -5.13
C PRO A 57 10.31 -6.70 -4.65
N VAL A 58 11.21 -5.73 -4.76
CA VAL A 58 10.88 -4.31 -4.58
C VAL A 58 10.41 -3.77 -5.92
N VAL A 59 9.22 -3.18 -5.95
CA VAL A 59 8.62 -2.61 -7.16
C VAL A 59 8.80 -1.10 -7.19
N GLU A 60 9.51 -0.63 -8.21
CA GLU A 60 9.75 0.78 -8.47
C GLU A 60 8.50 1.50 -9.01
N VAL A 61 8.43 2.81 -8.79
CA VAL A 61 7.42 3.65 -9.44
C VAL A 61 7.84 3.93 -10.87
N ILE A 62 7.03 3.47 -11.82
CA ILE A 62 7.17 3.77 -13.25
C ILE A 62 6.05 4.70 -13.72
N ARG A 63 6.24 5.31 -14.89
CA ARG A 63 5.33 6.33 -15.42
C ARG A 63 3.91 5.81 -15.60
N GLU A 64 3.75 4.55 -15.96
CA GLU A 64 2.47 3.88 -16.21
C GLU A 64 1.58 3.83 -14.96
N ILE A 65 2.18 3.78 -13.77
CA ILE A 65 1.44 3.78 -12.50
C ILE A 65 0.78 5.15 -12.25
N THR A 66 1.30 6.24 -12.84
CA THR A 66 0.78 7.60 -12.60
C THR A 66 -0.67 7.77 -13.05
N THR A 67 -1.11 7.05 -14.08
CA THR A 67 -2.51 7.06 -14.51
C THR A 67 -3.42 6.47 -13.45
N TYR A 68 -3.02 5.36 -12.83
CA TYR A 68 -3.76 4.73 -11.72
C TYR A 68 -3.75 5.61 -10.48
N TYR A 69 -2.62 6.26 -10.19
CA TYR A 69 -2.53 7.24 -9.10
C TYR A 69 -3.56 8.35 -9.26
N ALA A 70 -3.62 8.98 -10.45
CA ALA A 70 -4.55 10.06 -10.73
C ALA A 70 -6.01 9.60 -10.61
N GLN A 71 -6.33 8.40 -11.09
CA GLN A 71 -7.67 7.81 -10.95
C GLN A 71 -8.04 7.58 -9.48
N VAL A 72 -7.15 6.98 -8.68
CA VAL A 72 -7.37 6.73 -7.26
C VAL A 72 -7.58 8.04 -6.50
N ASP A 73 -6.75 9.06 -6.72
CA ASP A 73 -6.88 10.37 -6.07
C ASP A 73 -8.19 11.06 -6.47
N ALA A 74 -8.49 11.15 -7.78
CA ALA A 74 -9.70 11.80 -8.28
C ALA A 74 -10.98 11.09 -7.81
N TYR A 75 -11.01 9.75 -7.80
CA TYR A 75 -12.13 8.97 -7.30
C TYR A 75 -12.32 9.16 -5.79
N SER A 76 -11.24 9.11 -5.02
CA SER A 76 -11.27 9.30 -3.57
C SER A 76 -11.79 10.68 -3.18
N GLN A 77 -11.51 11.69 -4.01
CA GLN A 77 -12.01 13.06 -3.84
C GLN A 77 -13.42 13.27 -4.42
N GLY A 78 -14.05 12.26 -5.01
CA GLY A 78 -15.38 12.37 -5.64
C GLY A 78 -15.40 13.18 -6.93
N ASN A 79 -14.23 13.39 -7.55
CA ASN A 79 -14.06 14.23 -8.73
C ASN A 79 -13.96 13.44 -10.04
N LEU A 80 -13.87 12.11 -9.98
CA LEU A 80 -13.80 11.25 -11.16
C LEU A 80 -15.18 11.13 -11.83
N GLN A 81 -15.42 11.90 -12.89
CA GLN A 81 -16.73 12.02 -13.54
C GLN A 81 -17.22 10.72 -14.17
N GLU A 82 -16.32 9.96 -14.79
CA GLU A 82 -16.65 8.69 -15.45
C GLU A 82 -17.07 7.60 -14.46
N GLN A 83 -16.67 7.76 -13.20
CA GLN A 83 -16.94 6.81 -12.13
C GLN A 83 -17.14 7.55 -10.81
N PRO A 84 -18.34 8.15 -10.60
CA PRO A 84 -18.62 8.92 -9.40
C PRO A 84 -18.70 8.01 -8.16
N LEU A 85 -18.51 8.62 -6.99
CA LEU A 85 -18.71 7.92 -5.72
C LEU A 85 -20.16 7.42 -5.59
N PRO A 86 -20.39 6.20 -5.08
CA PRO A 86 -21.74 5.70 -4.82
C PRO A 86 -22.53 6.60 -3.86
N PRO A 87 -23.87 6.63 -3.97
CA PRO A 87 -24.72 7.35 -3.01
C PRO A 87 -24.41 6.94 -1.57
N GLY A 88 -24.25 7.92 -0.68
CA GLY A 88 -23.94 7.70 0.73
C GLY A 88 -22.44 7.59 1.04
N LEU A 89 -21.56 7.61 0.04
CA LEU A 89 -20.13 7.74 0.23
C LEU A 89 -19.70 9.20 0.08
N SER A 90 -18.89 9.69 1.03
CA SER A 90 -18.28 11.02 0.92
C SER A 90 -16.88 10.95 0.34
N ALA A 91 -16.44 12.05 -0.29
CA ALA A 91 -15.05 12.28 -0.59
C ALA A 91 -14.20 12.11 0.68
N ARG A 92 -12.98 11.59 0.51
CA ARG A 92 -12.02 11.40 1.58
C ARG A 92 -10.60 11.70 1.13
N ASN A 93 -9.83 12.25 2.05
CA ASN A 93 -8.40 12.42 1.88
C ASN A 93 -7.73 11.07 2.13
N MET A 94 -6.86 10.66 1.22
CA MET A 94 -5.97 9.52 1.41
C MET A 94 -4.54 10.01 1.59
N GLY A 95 -3.74 9.28 2.36
CA GLY A 95 -2.31 9.48 2.43
C GLY A 95 -1.70 9.38 1.03
N LYS A 96 -0.76 10.26 0.70
CA LYS A 96 -0.18 10.29 -0.66
C LYS A 96 0.59 8.99 -0.98
N ASN A 97 1.14 8.34 0.04
CA ASN A 97 1.77 7.03 -0.08
C ASN A 97 0.72 5.91 -0.27
N ASP A 98 -0.39 5.96 0.45
CA ASP A 98 -1.51 5.00 0.28
C ASP A 98 -2.06 5.01 -1.14
N ILE A 99 -2.17 6.19 -1.75
CA ILE A 99 -2.59 6.32 -3.16
C ILE A 99 -1.59 5.61 -4.08
N TRP A 100 -0.27 5.78 -3.86
CA TRP A 100 0.73 5.06 -4.65
C TRP A 100 0.69 3.55 -4.43
N ILE A 101 0.47 3.09 -3.20
CA ILE A 101 0.34 1.67 -2.87
C ILE A 101 -0.87 1.07 -3.59
N ALA A 102 -2.03 1.72 -3.52
CA ALA A 102 -3.24 1.31 -4.22
C ALA A 102 -3.07 1.34 -5.75
N ALA A 103 -2.44 2.38 -6.29
CA ALA A 103 -2.16 2.50 -7.71
C ALA A 103 -1.21 1.39 -8.21
N THR A 104 -0.21 1.03 -7.41
CA THR A 104 0.72 -0.07 -7.73
C THR A 104 -0.01 -1.41 -7.74
N ALA A 105 -0.89 -1.65 -6.77
CA ALA A 105 -1.70 -2.87 -6.70
C ALA A 105 -2.67 -2.97 -7.90
N LEU A 106 -3.34 -1.87 -8.27
CA LEU A 106 -4.20 -1.80 -9.46
C LEU A 106 -3.41 -2.05 -10.76
N TYR A 107 -2.28 -1.38 -10.94
CA TYR A 107 -1.46 -1.50 -12.15
C TYR A 107 -0.99 -2.94 -12.39
N LEU A 108 -0.61 -3.65 -11.33
CA LEU A 108 -0.11 -5.02 -11.40
C LEU A 108 -1.22 -6.08 -11.33
N ASP A 109 -2.48 -5.67 -11.19
CA ASP A 109 -3.63 -6.56 -10.94
C ASP A 109 -3.38 -7.53 -9.77
N LEU A 110 -2.93 -6.97 -8.63
CA LEU A 110 -2.62 -7.72 -7.42
C LEU A 110 -3.54 -7.34 -6.27
N GLU A 111 -3.82 -8.32 -5.41
CA GLU A 111 -4.49 -8.07 -4.13
C GLU A 111 -3.68 -7.09 -3.27
N LEU A 112 -4.37 -6.08 -2.72
CA LEU A 112 -3.87 -5.22 -1.65
C LEU A 112 -4.38 -5.73 -0.30
N HIS A 113 -3.44 -6.09 0.56
CA HIS A 113 -3.67 -6.54 1.93
C HIS A 113 -3.47 -5.34 2.87
N THR A 114 -4.43 -5.06 3.74
CA THR A 114 -4.37 -3.92 4.67
C THR A 114 -5.27 -4.15 5.89
N THR A 115 -4.99 -3.47 6.99
CA THR A 115 -5.92 -3.30 8.13
C THR A 115 -6.68 -1.97 8.04
N ASP A 116 -6.20 -1.00 7.26
CA ASP A 116 -6.71 0.37 7.19
C ASP A 116 -8.01 0.48 6.39
N ASN A 117 -8.94 1.29 6.89
CA ASN A 117 -10.22 1.58 6.26
C ASN A 117 -10.14 2.60 5.12
N ASP A 118 -9.00 3.26 4.96
CA ASP A 118 -8.77 4.25 3.91
C ASP A 118 -8.92 3.66 2.50
N PHE A 119 -8.68 2.36 2.33
CA PHE A 119 -8.81 1.67 1.04
C PHE A 119 -10.22 1.12 0.75
N ASN A 120 -11.16 1.19 1.70
CA ASN A 120 -12.44 0.45 1.63
C ASN A 120 -13.33 0.82 0.43
N HIS A 121 -13.17 2.01 -0.14
CA HIS A 121 -13.97 2.48 -1.29
C HIS A 121 -13.37 2.10 -2.64
N LEU A 122 -12.10 1.71 -2.68
CA LEU A 122 -11.36 1.41 -3.91
C LEU A 122 -11.72 0.10 -4.61
N PRO A 123 -12.41 -0.89 -4.01
CA PRO A 123 -12.92 -2.03 -4.79
C PRO A 123 -13.85 -1.63 -5.93
N ALA A 124 -14.52 -0.47 -5.82
CA ALA A 124 -15.30 0.08 -6.93
C ALA A 124 -14.42 0.41 -8.15
N LEU A 125 -13.16 0.84 -7.95
CA LEU A 125 -12.17 1.05 -9.02
C LEU A 125 -11.50 -0.24 -9.50
N GLY A 126 -11.95 -1.42 -9.05
CA GLY A 126 -11.36 -2.70 -9.39
C GLY A 126 -10.20 -3.14 -8.50
N LEU A 127 -9.91 -2.42 -7.40
CA LEU A 127 -8.88 -2.84 -6.47
C LEU A 127 -9.31 -4.11 -5.73
N GLN A 128 -8.53 -5.18 -5.86
CA GLN A 128 -8.75 -6.41 -5.12
C GLN A 128 -8.28 -6.23 -3.66
N LEU A 129 -9.20 -5.86 -2.77
CA LEU A 129 -8.89 -5.55 -1.37
C LEU A 129 -9.09 -6.76 -0.46
N VAL A 130 -8.05 -7.10 0.32
CA VAL A 130 -8.12 -8.13 1.37
C VAL A 130 -7.92 -7.49 2.74
N LYS A 131 -8.96 -7.56 3.58
CA LYS A 131 -8.93 -7.00 4.92
C LYS A 131 -8.41 -8.02 5.92
N ASN A 132 -7.25 -7.71 6.51
CA ASN A 132 -6.69 -8.49 7.61
C ASN A 132 -7.24 -7.96 8.95
N LYS A 133 -7.43 -8.85 9.91
CA LYS A 133 -7.94 -8.56 11.26
C LYS A 133 -6.80 -8.47 12.26
#